data_AF-A0A1C7IHB1-F1
#
_entry.id   AF-A0A1C7IHB1-F1
#
_cell.length_a   1.000
_cell.length_b   1.000
_cell.length_c   1.000
_cell.angle_alpha   90.00
_cell.angle_beta   90.00
_cell.angle_gamma   90.00
#
_symmetry.space_group_name_H-M   'P 1'
#
loop_
_entity.id
_entity.type
_entity.pdbx_description
1 polymer ?
#
loop_
_entity_poly.entity_id
_entity_poly.type
_entity_poly.pdbx_seq_one_letter_code
_entity_poly.pdbx_strand_id
1 'polypeptide(L)'
;MDNTEKSLDALTFSDLRVHYGTGRAFLVRQEGRKKIYGYRKGIKTDVGDLEEKDWIQLASDLILKSGEQQMQKNLLEWEQEHDYCHSSRKEMEMTALELHMARIFDDPLWVDYIPFNRKYRPEVLHSARLVWVKTECCGIPGQITQEQLDKSAGNTLGIPCPNCGRWSAFRICSPKEVSENG
;
A
#
# COMPACT_ATOMS: atom_id res chain seq x y z
N MET A 1 -20.16 -10.63 -22.31
CA MET A 1 -21.10 -9.66 -21.71
C MET A 1 -21.51 -10.26 -20.39
N ASP A 2 -20.89 -9.81 -19.32
CA ASP A 2 -21.39 -9.99 -17.96
C ASP A 2 -20.96 -8.74 -17.19
N ASN A 3 -21.68 -7.64 -17.42
CA ASN A 3 -21.64 -6.49 -16.54
C ASN A 3 -22.61 -6.84 -15.41
N THR A 4 -22.14 -7.62 -14.43
CA THR A 4 -22.83 -7.67 -13.16
C THR A 4 -22.70 -6.28 -12.55
N GLU A 5 -23.71 -5.44 -12.78
CA GLU A 5 -23.83 -4.13 -12.16
C GLU A 5 -23.99 -4.36 -10.66
N LYS A 6 -22.86 -4.49 -9.96
CA LYS A 6 -22.85 -4.63 -8.50
C LYS A 6 -23.54 -3.40 -7.94
N SER A 7 -24.60 -3.61 -7.17
CA SER A 7 -25.18 -2.53 -6.36
C SER A 7 -24.06 -1.88 -5.56
N LEU A 8 -24.06 -0.54 -5.49
CA LEU A 8 -23.11 0.23 -4.70
C LEU A 8 -23.05 -0.24 -3.24
N ASP A 9 -24.15 -0.82 -2.75
CA ASP A 9 -24.24 -1.39 -1.40
C ASP A 9 -23.43 -2.68 -1.20
N ALA A 10 -23.04 -3.36 -2.28
CA ALA A 10 -22.33 -4.64 -2.26
C ALA A 10 -20.85 -4.52 -2.63
N LEU A 11 -20.31 -3.29 -2.72
CA LEU A 11 -18.90 -3.06 -3.01
C LEU A 11 -18.01 -3.61 -1.89
N THR A 12 -16.93 -4.28 -2.29
CA THR A 12 -15.86 -4.73 -1.40
C THR A 12 -14.60 -3.89 -1.59
N PHE A 13 -13.63 -4.00 -0.68
CA PHE A 13 -12.34 -3.30 -0.83
C PHE A 13 -11.60 -3.72 -2.11
N SER A 14 -11.66 -5.02 -2.45
CA SER A 14 -11.05 -5.54 -3.68
C SER A 14 -11.67 -4.92 -4.93
N ASP A 15 -12.98 -4.68 -4.93
CA ASP A 15 -13.69 -4.09 -6.06
C ASP A 15 -13.20 -2.68 -6.41
N LEU A 16 -12.74 -1.94 -5.39
CA LEU A 16 -12.20 -0.59 -5.51
C LEU A 16 -10.67 -0.54 -5.53
N ARG A 17 -9.98 -1.70 -5.52
CA ARG A 17 -8.52 -1.74 -5.61
C ARG A 17 -8.05 -1.07 -6.91
N VAL A 18 -7.08 -0.16 -6.77
CA VAL A 18 -6.51 0.54 -7.92
C VAL A 18 -5.62 -0.41 -8.71
N HIS A 19 -5.91 -0.55 -10.01
CA HIS A 19 -5.01 -1.20 -10.96
C HIS A 19 -4.02 -0.22 -11.56
N TYR A 20 -4.53 0.93 -12.04
CA TYR A 20 -3.73 2.02 -12.57
C TYR A 20 -4.58 3.29 -12.76
N GLY A 21 -3.93 4.46 -12.79
CA GLY A 21 -4.57 5.73 -13.15
C GLY A 21 -4.91 5.81 -14.63
N THR A 22 -6.06 6.37 -14.95
CA THR A 22 -6.53 6.67 -16.31
C THR A 22 -6.67 8.17 -16.50
N GLY A 23 -6.69 8.61 -17.76
CA GLY A 23 -6.92 10.02 -18.03
C GLY A 23 -7.38 10.29 -19.44
N ARG A 24 -8.23 11.31 -19.59
CA ARG A 24 -8.75 11.71 -20.90
C ARG A 24 -8.79 13.23 -21.03
N ALA A 25 -8.05 13.75 -21.99
CA ALA A 25 -8.20 15.13 -22.43
C ALA A 25 -9.48 15.28 -23.26
N PHE A 26 -10.22 16.37 -23.07
CA PHE A 26 -11.41 16.68 -23.85
C PHE A 26 -11.46 18.16 -24.20
N LEU A 27 -11.99 18.50 -25.37
CA LEU A 27 -12.12 19.89 -25.80
C LEU A 27 -13.27 20.54 -25.01
N VAL A 28 -12.96 21.57 -24.21
CA VAL A 28 -13.94 22.33 -23.44
C VAL A 28 -14.56 23.42 -24.32
N ARG A 29 -13.71 24.19 -25.02
CA ARG A 29 -14.15 25.24 -25.94
C ARG A 29 -13.11 25.49 -27.03
N GLN A 30 -13.58 25.93 -28.19
CA GLN A 30 -12.74 26.37 -29.30
C GLN A 30 -13.25 27.70 -29.86
N GLU A 31 -12.37 28.69 -29.91
CA GLU A 31 -12.61 30.01 -30.52
C GLU A 31 -11.56 30.24 -31.60
N GLY A 32 -11.96 30.09 -32.87
CA GLY A 32 -11.04 30.13 -34.00
C GLY A 32 -9.94 29.07 -33.88
N ARG A 33 -8.68 29.52 -33.78
CA ARG A 33 -7.48 28.66 -33.60
C ARG A 33 -7.19 28.32 -32.13
N LYS A 34 -7.81 28.99 -31.17
CA LYS A 34 -7.57 28.75 -29.74
C LYS A 34 -8.45 27.61 -29.25
N LYS A 35 -7.82 26.52 -28.81
CA LYS A 35 -8.48 25.36 -28.21
C LYS A 35 -8.17 25.31 -26.72
N ILE A 36 -9.20 25.18 -25.89
CA ILE A 36 -9.06 24.99 -24.45
C ILE A 36 -9.54 23.59 -24.13
N TYR A 37 -8.65 22.82 -23.51
CA TYR A 37 -8.88 21.45 -23.13
C TYR A 37 -9.10 21.35 -21.62
N GLY A 38 -9.97 20.43 -21.23
CA GLY A 38 -10.08 19.91 -19.89
C GLY A 38 -9.40 18.54 -19.81
N TYR A 39 -9.19 18.07 -18.59
CA TYR A 39 -8.61 16.76 -18.34
C TYR A 39 -9.43 16.05 -17.26
N ARG A 40 -9.94 14.87 -17.59
CA ARG A 40 -10.59 13.98 -16.63
C ARG A 40 -9.54 13.02 -16.10
N LYS A 41 -9.34 12.99 -14.78
CA LYS A 41 -8.55 11.97 -14.09
C LYS A 41 -9.46 10.82 -13.69
N GLY A 42 -9.02 9.59 -13.92
CA GLY A 42 -9.76 8.41 -13.50
C GLY A 42 -8.87 7.32 -12.96
N ILE A 43 -9.52 6.27 -12.50
CA ILE A 43 -8.92 5.17 -11.77
C ILE A 43 -9.55 3.89 -12.29
N LYS A 44 -8.71 3.01 -12.84
CA LYS A 44 -9.15 1.68 -13.26
C LYS A 44 -9.20 0.76 -12.05
N THR A 45 -10.36 0.15 -11.85
CA THR A 45 -10.68 -0.83 -10.81
C THR A 45 -11.40 -2.04 -11.42
N ASP A 46 -11.78 -3.01 -10.59
CA ASP A 46 -12.57 -4.18 -11.00
C ASP A 46 -13.98 -3.79 -11.43
N VAL A 47 -14.56 -2.73 -10.84
CA VAL A 47 -15.90 -2.22 -11.20
C VAL A 47 -15.90 -1.36 -12.44
N GLY A 48 -14.74 -0.90 -12.90
CA GLY A 48 -14.62 -0.10 -14.13
C GLY A 48 -13.62 1.04 -14.02
N ASP A 49 -13.73 1.98 -14.96
CA ASP A 49 -12.95 3.22 -14.97
C ASP A 49 -13.76 4.34 -14.31
N LEU A 50 -13.46 4.62 -13.04
CA LEU A 50 -14.15 5.61 -12.22
C LEU A 50 -13.46 6.98 -12.32
N GLU A 51 -14.21 8.08 -12.23
CA GLU A 51 -13.56 9.39 -12.09
C GLU A 51 -12.89 9.47 -10.71
N GLU A 52 -11.72 10.11 -10.59
CA GLU A 52 -10.94 10.15 -9.34
C GLU A 52 -11.79 10.58 -8.14
N LYS A 53 -12.61 11.62 -8.32
CA LYS A 53 -13.51 12.13 -7.26
C LYS A 53 -14.56 11.10 -6.82
N ASP A 54 -15.10 10.33 -7.76
CA ASP A 54 -16.17 9.36 -7.49
C ASP A 54 -15.56 8.15 -6.77
N TRP A 55 -14.36 7.74 -7.18
CA TRP A 55 -13.61 6.69 -6.49
C TRP A 55 -13.25 7.09 -5.05
N ILE A 56 -12.77 8.33 -4.83
CA ILE A 56 -12.46 8.83 -3.48
C ILE A 56 -13.72 8.77 -2.59
N GLN A 57 -14.87 9.19 -3.11
CA GLN A 57 -16.13 9.14 -2.38
C GLN A 57 -16.53 7.71 -2.02
N LEU A 58 -16.51 6.80 -3.00
CA LEU A 58 -16.85 5.39 -2.79
C LEU A 58 -15.92 4.70 -1.78
N ALA A 59 -14.61 4.94 -1.88
CA ALA A 59 -13.63 4.39 -0.95
C ALA A 59 -13.86 4.91 0.49
N SER A 60 -14.12 6.22 0.63
CA SER A 60 -14.41 6.84 1.92
C SER A 60 -15.69 6.32 2.55
N ASP A 61 -16.76 6.18 1.76
CA ASP A 61 -18.05 5.65 2.20
C ASP A 61 -17.94 4.18 2.60
N LEU A 62 -17.14 3.39 1.87
CA LEU A 62 -16.89 1.99 2.20
C LEU A 62 -16.15 1.85 3.54
N ILE A 63 -15.11 2.66 3.77
CA ILE A 63 -14.39 2.71 5.06
C ILE A 63 -15.31 3.10 6.21
N LEU A 64 -16.19 4.08 5.99
CA LEU A 64 -17.19 4.51 6.97
C LEU A 64 -18.18 3.37 7.29
N LYS A 65 -18.71 2.71 6.26
CA LYS A 65 -19.67 1.60 6.38
C LYS A 65 -19.06 0.39 7.09
N SER A 66 -17.78 0.12 6.87
CA SER A 66 -17.06 -1.00 7.52
C SER A 66 -16.57 -0.68 8.92
N GLY A 67 -16.64 0.58 9.37
CA GLY A 67 -16.12 0.99 10.68
C GLY A 67 -14.59 1.01 10.75
N GLU A 68 -13.89 1.15 9.62
CA GLU A 68 -12.42 1.07 9.56
C GLU A 68 -11.73 2.46 9.52
N GLN A 69 -12.40 3.52 9.99
CA GLN A 69 -11.86 4.88 9.97
C GLN A 69 -10.56 5.02 10.76
N GLN A 70 -10.41 4.29 11.87
CA GLN A 70 -9.17 4.29 12.63
C GLN A 70 -8.03 3.63 11.86
N MET A 71 -8.30 2.57 11.07
CA MET A 71 -7.30 1.94 10.22
C MET A 71 -6.84 2.89 9.11
N GLN A 72 -7.78 3.58 8.46
CA GLN A 72 -7.45 4.61 7.47
C GLN A 72 -6.60 5.74 8.09
N LYS A 73 -6.92 6.15 9.31
CA LYS A 73 -6.12 7.15 10.04
C LYS A 73 -4.71 6.65 10.33
N ASN A 74 -4.55 5.39 10.74
CA ASN A 74 -3.25 4.78 10.99
C ASN A 74 -2.39 4.72 9.71
N LEU A 75 -2.99 4.37 8.56
CA LEU A 75 -2.30 4.43 7.27
C LEU A 75 -1.84 5.85 6.93
N LEU A 76 -2.72 6.84 7.09
CA LEU A 76 -2.36 8.24 6.82
C LEU A 76 -1.25 8.75 7.76
N GLU A 77 -1.28 8.37 9.04
CA GLU A 77 -0.21 8.69 9.99
C GLU A 77 1.10 8.01 9.59
N TRP A 78 1.06 6.75 9.16
CA TRP A 78 2.24 6.03 8.67
C TRP A 78 2.87 6.72 7.46
N GLU A 79 2.06 7.07 6.46
CA GLU A 79 2.52 7.80 5.26
C GLU A 79 3.15 9.14 5.62
N GLN A 80 2.60 9.86 6.61
CA GLN A 80 3.17 11.14 7.06
C GLN A 80 4.53 10.99 7.76
N GLU A 81 4.71 9.93 8.54
CA GLU A 81 5.97 9.66 9.23
C GLU A 81 7.06 9.14 8.28
N HIS A 82 6.66 8.52 7.17
CA HIS A 82 7.54 7.85 6.21
C HIS A 82 7.51 8.49 4.82
N ASP A 83 7.20 9.79 4.73
CA ASP A 83 7.13 10.53 3.47
C ASP A 83 8.53 10.83 2.90
N TYR A 84 9.11 9.82 2.25
CA TYR A 84 10.39 9.93 1.56
C TYR A 84 10.34 10.84 0.32
N CYS A 85 9.15 11.14 -0.19
CA CYS A 85 8.94 11.85 -1.44
C CYS A 85 8.51 13.31 -1.26
N HIS A 86 8.37 13.80 -0.02
CA HIS A 86 7.87 15.15 0.27
C HIS A 86 6.52 15.43 -0.40
N SER A 87 5.64 14.44 -0.31
CA SER A 87 4.32 14.42 -0.90
C SER A 87 3.43 15.48 -0.26
N SER A 88 2.56 16.11 -1.04
CA SER A 88 1.55 16.99 -0.49
C SER A 88 0.56 16.19 0.37
N ARG A 89 -0.11 16.88 1.31
CA ARG A 89 -1.15 16.26 2.15
C ARG A 89 -2.22 15.54 1.33
N LYS A 90 -2.63 16.12 0.20
CA LYS A 90 -3.64 15.51 -0.68
C LYS A 90 -3.13 14.23 -1.33
N GLU A 91 -1.84 14.18 -1.70
CA GLU A 91 -1.22 12.97 -2.25
C GLU A 91 -1.13 11.88 -1.18
N MET A 92 -0.73 12.21 0.05
CA MET A 92 -0.73 11.25 1.15
C MET A 92 -2.13 10.71 1.49
N GLU A 93 -3.15 11.57 1.49
CA GLU A 93 -4.55 11.16 1.69
C GLU A 93 -5.02 10.21 0.58
N MET A 94 -4.62 10.46 -0.68
CA MET A 94 -4.89 9.57 -1.81
C MET A 94 -4.17 8.23 -1.64
N THR A 95 -2.86 8.24 -1.38
CA THR A 95 -2.06 7.02 -1.18
C THR A 95 -2.62 6.17 -0.05
N ALA A 96 -2.98 6.77 1.08
CA ALA A 96 -3.59 6.03 2.19
C ALA A 96 -4.90 5.33 1.77
N LEU A 97 -5.77 5.99 0.99
CA LEU A 97 -6.96 5.33 0.44
C LEU A 97 -6.61 4.17 -0.49
N GLU A 98 -5.63 4.34 -1.39
CA GLU A 98 -5.20 3.29 -2.32
C GLU A 98 -4.68 2.06 -1.56
N LEU A 99 -3.83 2.29 -0.57
CA LEU A 99 -3.28 1.27 0.32
C LEU A 99 -4.37 0.54 1.12
N HIS A 100 -5.38 1.27 1.60
CA HIS A 100 -6.52 0.69 2.31
C HIS A 100 -7.36 -0.20 1.40
N MET A 101 -7.73 0.28 0.20
CA MET A 101 -8.47 -0.53 -0.77
C MET A 101 -7.67 -1.77 -1.19
N ALA A 102 -6.34 -1.65 -1.27
CA ALA A 102 -5.46 -2.76 -1.54
C ALA A 102 -5.23 -3.71 -0.35
N ARG A 103 -5.73 -3.39 0.85
CA ARG A 103 -5.48 -4.13 2.09
C ARG A 103 -3.99 -4.35 2.35
N ILE A 104 -3.16 -3.35 2.04
CA ILE A 104 -1.69 -3.49 2.08
C ILE A 104 -1.18 -3.99 3.44
N PHE A 105 -1.86 -3.57 4.49
CA PHE A 105 -1.52 -3.87 5.87
C PHE A 105 -1.75 -5.34 6.23
N ASP A 106 -2.52 -6.09 5.44
CA ASP A 106 -2.75 -7.53 5.56
C ASP A 106 -1.84 -8.33 4.61
N ASP A 107 -1.03 -7.66 3.76
CA ASP A 107 -0.11 -8.32 2.82
C ASP A 107 1.26 -8.59 3.49
N PRO A 108 1.63 -9.86 3.80
CA PRO A 108 2.90 -10.16 4.43
C PRO A 108 4.12 -9.85 3.54
N LEU A 109 3.92 -9.58 2.24
CA LEU A 109 4.98 -9.15 1.33
C LEU A 109 5.26 -7.66 1.40
N TRP A 110 4.38 -6.85 2.01
CA TRP A 110 4.62 -5.43 2.17
C TRP A 110 5.83 -5.18 3.05
N VAL A 111 6.76 -4.33 2.58
CA VAL A 111 8.03 -4.04 3.29
C VAL A 111 7.80 -3.56 4.72
N ASP A 112 6.74 -2.78 4.95
CA ASP A 112 6.41 -2.25 6.27
C ASP A 112 5.40 -3.09 7.04
N TYR A 113 5.07 -4.30 6.57
CA TYR A 113 4.10 -5.18 7.22
C TYR A 113 4.39 -5.37 8.72
N ILE A 114 5.64 -5.67 9.08
CA ILE A 114 6.03 -5.86 10.47
C ILE A 114 6.00 -4.54 11.26
N PRO A 115 6.72 -3.48 10.87
CA PRO A 115 6.78 -2.27 11.68
C PRO A 115 5.42 -1.55 11.77
N PHE A 116 4.61 -1.55 10.70
CA PHE A 116 3.25 -1.01 10.72
C PHE A 116 2.34 -1.79 11.69
N ASN A 117 2.27 -3.13 11.53
CA ASN A 117 1.41 -3.94 12.39
C ASN A 117 1.91 -3.95 13.83
N ARG A 118 3.21 -3.89 14.09
CA ARG A 118 3.74 -3.76 15.44
C ARG A 118 3.25 -2.48 16.13
N LYS A 119 3.12 -1.37 15.40
CA LYS A 119 2.64 -0.09 15.93
C LYS A 119 1.12 -0.08 16.14
N TYR A 120 0.34 -0.57 15.18
CA TYR A 120 -1.11 -0.36 15.14
C TYR A 120 -1.97 -1.60 15.40
N ARG A 121 -1.44 -2.80 15.15
CA ARG A 121 -2.14 -4.09 15.22
C ARG A 121 -1.21 -5.24 15.66
N PRO A 122 -0.58 -5.15 16.83
CA PRO A 122 0.43 -6.13 17.24
C PRO A 122 -0.12 -7.55 17.31
N GLU A 123 -1.43 -7.70 17.51
CA GLU A 123 -2.15 -8.97 17.51
C GLU A 123 -1.95 -9.78 16.23
N VAL A 124 -1.88 -9.11 15.06
CA VAL A 124 -1.69 -9.75 13.74
C VAL A 124 -0.35 -10.47 13.63
N LEU A 125 0.65 -10.05 14.40
CA LEU A 125 1.99 -10.64 14.35
C LEU A 125 2.11 -11.96 15.12
N HIS A 126 1.16 -12.32 15.99
CA HIS A 126 1.23 -13.58 16.75
C HIS A 126 1.07 -14.82 15.88
N SER A 127 0.32 -14.72 14.78
CA SER A 127 0.13 -15.80 13.80
C SER A 127 1.09 -15.69 12.61
N ALA A 128 1.84 -14.59 12.50
CA ALA A 128 2.78 -14.38 11.40
C ALA A 128 4.04 -15.25 11.57
N ARG A 129 4.55 -15.77 10.45
CA ARG A 129 5.81 -16.52 10.43
C ARG A 129 6.97 -15.54 10.26
N LEU A 130 7.60 -15.18 11.37
CA LEU A 130 8.70 -14.22 11.38
C LEU A 130 10.05 -14.92 11.36
N VAL A 131 10.97 -14.43 10.52
CA VAL A 131 12.34 -14.93 10.41
C VAL A 131 13.30 -13.80 10.74
N TRP A 132 14.36 -14.12 11.48
CA TRP A 132 15.44 -13.20 11.76
C TRP A 132 16.48 -13.24 10.66
N VAL A 133 16.82 -12.07 10.14
CA VAL A 133 17.84 -11.88 9.10
C VAL A 133 18.82 -10.80 9.53
N LYS A 134 20.05 -10.91 9.03
CA LYS A 134 21.08 -9.90 9.18
C LYS A 134 21.49 -9.45 7.79
N THR A 135 21.16 -8.20 7.45
CA THR A 135 21.58 -7.57 6.19
C THR A 135 22.98 -7.00 6.31
N GLU A 136 23.76 -7.05 5.23
CA GLU A 136 25.14 -6.53 5.19
C GLU A 136 25.20 -5.02 5.41
N CYS A 137 24.18 -4.26 5.04
CA CYS A 137 24.20 -2.80 5.14
C CYS A 137 24.28 -2.29 6.59
N CYS A 138 23.41 -2.77 7.49
CA CYS A 138 23.40 -2.35 8.89
C CYS A 138 24.17 -3.30 9.79
N GLY A 139 24.27 -4.59 9.43
CA GLY A 139 24.87 -5.59 10.31
C GLY A 139 24.12 -5.76 11.64
N ILE A 140 22.83 -5.42 11.69
CA ILE A 140 21.96 -5.57 12.86
C ILE A 140 20.89 -6.61 12.51
N PRO A 141 20.63 -7.62 13.38
CA PRO A 141 19.51 -8.53 13.19
C PRO A 141 18.17 -7.79 13.18
N GLY A 142 17.29 -8.14 12.25
CA GLY A 142 15.91 -7.67 12.24
C GLY A 142 14.97 -8.74 11.69
N GLN A 143 13.67 -8.52 11.86
CA GLN A 143 12.65 -9.49 11.45
C GLN A 143 12.07 -9.14 10.09
N ILE A 144 11.83 -10.18 9.29
CA ILE A 144 11.04 -10.16 8.05
C ILE A 144 10.00 -11.29 8.11
N THR A 145 9.03 -11.28 7.21
CA THR A 145 8.09 -12.40 7.07
C THR A 145 8.73 -13.54 6.29
N GLN A 146 8.27 -14.78 6.52
CA GLN A 146 8.70 -15.94 5.71
C GLN A 146 8.35 -15.73 4.23
N GLU A 147 7.20 -15.10 3.94
CA GLU A 147 6.75 -14.80 2.59
C GLU A 147 7.70 -13.84 1.87
N GLN A 148 8.23 -12.83 2.56
CA GLN A 148 9.27 -11.95 2.02
C GLN A 148 10.56 -12.72 1.70
N LEU A 149 10.96 -13.63 2.60
CA LEU A 149 12.12 -14.49 2.41
C LEU A 149 11.94 -15.41 1.19
N ASP A 150 10.80 -16.07 1.07
CA ASP A 150 10.48 -16.98 -0.03
C ASP A 150 10.48 -16.23 -1.37
N LYS A 151 9.90 -15.02 -1.42
CA LYS A 151 9.91 -14.16 -2.62
C LYS A 151 11.31 -13.68 -2.99
N SER A 152 12.22 -13.58 -2.02
CA SER A 152 13.61 -13.17 -2.23
C SER A 152 14.50 -14.32 -2.72
N ALA A 153 14.03 -15.57 -2.67
CA ALA A 153 14.81 -16.72 -3.09
C ALA A 153 15.19 -16.61 -4.57
N GLY A 154 16.48 -16.39 -4.84
CA GLY A 154 17.01 -16.20 -6.19
C GLY A 154 17.12 -14.74 -6.66
N ASN A 155 16.75 -13.77 -5.82
CA ASN A 155 16.94 -12.35 -6.12
C ASN A 155 18.38 -11.92 -5.80
N THR A 156 19.11 -11.45 -6.81
CA THR A 156 20.49 -10.96 -6.67
C THR A 156 20.60 -9.64 -5.91
N LEU A 157 19.50 -8.88 -5.79
CA LEU A 157 19.45 -7.60 -5.06
C LEU A 157 19.29 -7.78 -3.53
N GLY A 158 18.97 -8.99 -3.05
CA GLY A 158 18.73 -9.28 -1.64
C GLY A 158 17.33 -8.88 -1.16
N ILE A 159 17.23 -8.37 0.07
CA ILE A 159 15.98 -7.93 0.73
C ILE A 159 16.07 -6.48 1.22
N PRO A 160 14.94 -5.77 1.40
CA PRO A 160 14.95 -4.50 2.11
C PRO A 160 15.39 -4.71 3.57
N CYS A 161 16.34 -3.92 4.02
CA CYS A 161 16.84 -4.00 5.40
C CYS A 161 15.73 -3.61 6.39
N PRO A 162 15.42 -4.45 7.40
CA PRO A 162 14.39 -4.15 8.39
C PRO A 162 14.74 -2.97 9.31
N ASN A 163 15.96 -2.46 9.25
CA ASN A 163 16.43 -1.33 10.08
C ASN A 163 16.54 -0.01 9.31
N CYS A 164 16.92 -0.03 8.02
CA CYS A 164 17.13 1.19 7.24
C CYS A 164 16.44 1.21 5.87
N GLY A 165 15.69 0.17 5.51
CA GLY A 165 14.98 0.05 4.23
C GLY A 165 15.86 -0.24 3.01
N ARG A 166 17.20 -0.14 3.13
CA ARG A 166 18.11 -0.36 1.99
C ARG A 166 18.07 -1.81 1.52
N TRP A 167 17.94 -2.02 0.22
CA TRP A 167 18.14 -3.33 -0.41
C TRP A 167 19.59 -3.80 -0.23
N SER A 168 19.77 -4.99 0.35
CA SER A 168 21.08 -5.51 0.70
C SER A 168 21.08 -7.04 0.72
N ALA A 169 22.23 -7.63 0.38
CA ALA A 169 22.48 -9.03 0.66
C ALA A 169 22.32 -9.33 2.16
N PHE A 170 21.93 -10.56 2.46
CA PHE A 170 21.54 -10.94 3.81
C PHE A 170 21.87 -12.40 4.08
N ARG A 171 21.87 -12.73 5.37
CA ARG A 171 21.86 -14.11 5.84
C ARG A 171 20.76 -14.30 6.86
N ILE A 172 20.24 -15.52 6.93
CA ILE A 172 19.32 -15.93 8.00
C ILE A 172 20.12 -16.05 9.31
N CYS A 173 19.58 -15.50 10.39
CA CYS A 173 20.17 -15.62 11.71
C CYS A 173 19.85 -16.97 12.33
N SER A 174 20.83 -17.55 13.02
CA SER A 174 20.58 -18.72 13.86
C SER A 174 19.89 -18.30 15.18
N PRO A 175 19.16 -19.20 15.85
CA PRO A 175 18.48 -18.87 17.11
C PRO A 175 19.40 -18.32 18.21
N LYS A 176 20.68 -18.73 18.23
CA LYS A 176 21.68 -18.28 19.22
C LYS A 176 22.05 -16.80 19.05
N GLU A 177 22.11 -16.31 17.82
CA GLU A 177 22.50 -14.92 17.50
C GLU A 177 21.42 -13.90 17.87
N VAL A 178 20.17 -14.36 17.99
CA VAL A 178 19.01 -13.53 18.35
C VAL A 178 18.93 -13.38 19.87
N SER A 179 19.23 -14.43 20.64
CA SER A 179 19.17 -14.41 22.10
C SER A 179 20.24 -13.57 22.80
N GLU A 180 21.36 -13.28 22.11
CA GLU A 180 22.46 -12.48 22.68
C GLU A 180 22.27 -10.97 22.52
N ASN A 181 21.29 -10.54 21.71
CA ASN A 181 21.02 -9.13 21.42
C ASN A 181 19.60 -8.68 21.85
N GLY A 182 18.88 -9.51 22.60
CA GLY A 182 17.51 -9.26 23.07
C GLY A 182 17.45 -8.68 24.48
#